data_AF-A0ABD7GNS4-F1
#
_entry.id   AF-A0ABD7GNS4-F1
#
_cell.length_a   1.000
_cell.length_b   1.000
_cell.length_c   1.000
_cell.angle_alpha   90.00
_cell.angle_beta   90.00
_cell.angle_gamma   90.00
#
_symmetry.space_group_name_H-M   'P 1'
#
loop_
_entity.id
_entity.type
_entity.pdbx_description
1 polymer ?
#
loop_
_entity_poly.entity_id
_entity_poly.type
_entity_poly.pdbx_seq_one_letter_code
_entity_poly.pdbx_strand_id
1 'polypeptide(L)' 'RDMQPKPPSRRNEPAYLGHIAERVAHWRGEDAQWLAAQTDHNVRRLFGVQF' A
#
# COMPACT_ATOMS: atom_id res chain seq x y z
N ARG A 1 -8.14 -2.63 12.77
CA ARG A 1 -7.48 -3.27 11.62
C ARG A 1 -8.42 -4.33 11.09
N ASP A 2 -8.65 -4.33 9.80
CA ASP A 2 -9.71 -5.04 9.07
C ASP A 2 -9.18 -6.23 8.25
N MET A 3 -7.91 -6.59 8.42
CA MET A 3 -7.28 -7.77 7.82
C MET A 3 -7.86 -9.07 8.39
N GLN A 4 -8.10 -10.05 7.51
CA GLN A 4 -8.55 -11.40 7.85
C GLN A 4 -7.76 -12.45 7.05
N PRO A 5 -7.12 -13.45 7.70
CA PRO A 5 -7.03 -13.63 9.15
C PRO A 5 -6.17 -12.54 9.80
N LYS A 6 -6.41 -12.28 11.09
CA LYS A 6 -5.57 -11.34 11.85
C LYS A 6 -4.16 -11.91 11.96
N PRO A 7 -3.11 -11.10 11.76
CA PRO A 7 -1.73 -11.52 12.01
C PRO A 7 -1.58 -12.12 13.41
N PRO A 8 -0.87 -13.26 13.57
CA PRO A 8 -0.74 -13.96 14.85
C PRO A 8 -0.01 -13.13 15.90
N SER A 9 0.77 -12.15 15.46
CA SER A 9 1.41 -11.13 16.30
C SER A 9 0.91 -9.75 15.89
N ARG A 10 0.87 -8.80 16.82
CA ARG A 10 0.59 -7.38 16.53
C ARG A 10 1.65 -6.72 15.63
N ARG A 11 2.72 -7.46 15.29
CA ARG A 11 3.81 -7.03 14.40
C ARG A 11 3.26 -6.60 13.04
N ASN A 12 3.73 -5.45 12.57
CA ASN A 12 3.45 -4.96 11.23
C ASN A 12 4.50 -5.52 10.26
N GLU A 13 4.08 -5.96 9.08
CA GLU A 13 4.95 -6.54 8.05
C GLU A 13 4.78 -5.80 6.73
N PRO A 14 5.84 -5.74 5.88
CA PRO A 14 5.74 -5.19 4.53
C PRO A 14 4.64 -5.87 3.68
N ALA A 15 4.39 -7.17 3.91
CA ALA A 15 3.35 -7.92 3.21
C ALA A 15 1.93 -7.32 3.38
N TYR A 16 1.70 -6.50 4.41
CA TYR A 16 0.41 -5.85 4.63
C TYR A 16 0.24 -4.54 3.85
N LEU A 17 1.26 -4.07 3.13
CA LEU A 17 1.18 -2.82 2.38
C LEU A 17 0.13 -2.86 1.26
N GLY A 18 -0.06 -4.00 0.60
CA GLY A 18 -1.11 -4.16 -0.42
C GLY A 18 -2.51 -3.89 0.15
N HIS A 19 -2.83 -4.49 1.30
CA HIS A 19 -4.09 -4.25 2.01
C HIS A 19 -4.27 -2.77 2.39
N ILE A 20 -3.19 -2.11 2.84
CA ILE A 20 -3.25 -0.68 3.18
C ILE A 20 -3.53 0.16 1.92
N ALA A 21 -2.84 -0.12 0.81
CA ALA A 21 -3.05 0.58 -0.45
C ALA A 21 -4.48 0.43 -0.97
N GLU A 22 -5.05 -0.78 -0.90
CA GLU A 22 -6.45 -1.04 -1.25
C GLU A 22 -7.42 -0.20 -0.40
N ARG A 23 -7.18 -0.08 0.91
CA ARG A 23 -8.03 0.73 1.79
C ARG A 23 -7.91 2.21 1.53
N VAL A 24 -6.71 2.71 1.27
CA VAL A 24 -6.50 4.10 0.88
C VAL A 24 -7.21 4.40 -0.43
N ALA A 25 -7.07 3.54 -1.44
CA ALA A 25 -7.73 3.69 -2.73
C ALA A 25 -9.26 3.71 -2.58
N HIS A 26 -9.81 2.77 -1.81
CA HIS A 26 -11.24 2.71 -1.51
C HIS A 26 -11.76 4.01 -0.87
N TRP A 27 -11.08 4.55 0.13
CA TRP A 27 -11.50 5.80 0.77
C TRP A 27 -11.31 7.03 -0.10
N ARG A 28 -10.40 6.99 -1.06
CA ARG A 28 -10.19 8.06 -2.04
C ARG A 28 -11.14 7.93 -3.25
N GLY A 29 -11.85 6.82 -3.40
CA GLY A 29 -12.64 6.52 -4.60
C GLY A 29 -11.77 6.32 -5.84
N GLU A 30 -10.51 5.90 -5.64
CA GLU A 30 -9.53 5.70 -6.71
C GLU A 30 -9.33 4.19 -6.97
N ASP A 31 -8.83 3.86 -8.16
CA ASP A 31 -8.37 2.50 -8.46
C ASP A 31 -7.07 2.19 -7.72
N ALA A 32 -6.98 0.99 -7.13
CA ALA A 32 -5.84 0.60 -6.30
C ALA A 32 -4.55 0.40 -7.12
N GLN A 33 -4.66 -0.13 -8.35
CA GLN A 33 -3.51 -0.29 -9.23
C GLN A 33 -2.98 1.07 -9.69
N TRP A 34 -3.88 2.00 -10.01
CA TRP A 34 -3.53 3.37 -10.34
C TRP A 34 -2.82 4.07 -9.18
N LEU A 35 -3.37 3.97 -7.97
CA LEU A 35 -2.75 4.54 -6.77
C LEU A 35 -1.35 3.96 -6.54
N ALA A 36 -1.17 2.64 -6.68
CA ALA A 36 0.12 1.98 -6.55
C ALA A 36 1.15 2.52 -7.56
N ALA A 37 0.77 2.64 -8.83
CA ALA A 37 1.64 3.18 -9.87
C ALA A 37 2.05 4.64 -9.59
N GLN A 38 1.11 5.47 -9.11
CA GLN A 38 1.41 6.85 -8.72
C GLN A 38 2.37 6.89 -7.53
N THR A 39 2.16 6.07 -6.51
CA THR A 39 3.06 6.03 -5.35
C THR A 39 4.45 5.55 -5.72
N ASP A 40 4.57 4.56 -6.61
CA ASP A 40 5.87 4.09 -7.08
C ASP A 40 6.61 5.19 -7.85
N HIS A 41 5.92 5.89 -8.74
CA HIS A 41 6.51 7.03 -9.45
C HIS A 41 7.02 8.10 -8.48
N ASN A 42 6.23 8.42 -7.45
CA ASN A 42 6.62 9.39 -6.43
C ASN A 42 7.85 8.95 -5.64
N VAL A 43 7.95 7.66 -5.27
CA VAL A 43 9.11 7.10 -4.58
C VAL A 43 10.37 7.21 -5.46
N ARG A 44 10.27 6.81 -6.74
CA ARG A 44 11.41 6.92 -7.68
C ARG A 44 11.86 8.37 -7.84
N ARG A 45 10.93 9.31 -7.98
CA ARG A 45 11.23 10.75 -8.12
C ARG A 45 11.85 11.35 -6.85
N LEU A 46 11.33 10.99 -5.68
CA LEU A 46 11.74 11.59 -4.40
C LEU A 46 13.08 11.05 -3.92
N PHE A 47 13.28 9.74 -4.03
CA PHE A 47 14.47 9.07 -3.47
C PHE A 47 15.52 8.72 -4.54
N GLY A 48 15.22 8.87 -5.83
CA GLY A 48 16.16 8.58 -6.91
C GLY A 48 16.46 7.09 -7.09
N VAL A 49 15.54 6.21 -6.70
CA VAL A 49 15.72 4.75 -6.74
C VAL A 49 15.00 4.11 -7.92
N GLN A 50 15.41 2.89 -8.31
CA GLN A 50 14.74 2.07 -9.32
C GLN A 50 14.47 0.67 -8.74
N PHE A 51 13.25 0.19 -8.96
CA PHE A 51 12.72 -1.12 -8.60
C PHE A 51 11.56 -1.46 -9.53
#